data_AF-A0A4V1AEY8-F1
#
_entry.id   AF-A0A4V1AEY8-F1
#
_cell.length_a   1.000
_cell.length_b   1.000
_cell.length_c   1.000
_cell.angle_alpha   90.00
_cell.angle_beta   90.00
_cell.angle_gamma   90.00
#
_symmetry.space_group_name_H-M   'P 1'
#
loop_
_entity.id
_entity.type
_entity.pdbx_description
1 polymer ?
#
loop_
_entity_poly.entity_id
_entity_poly.type
_entity_poly.pdbx_seq_one_letter_code
_entity_poly.pdbx_strand_id
1 'polypeptide(L)'
;MSLSYLQSILPIPETEDVEPKYPPKPLRTISEHELGVLLSQFEQFLESLRPYREKLKPIKKFLHHFDLEIDHLSDSLKTLQTQANDLSTGLDSHRSLVERLNPVILDLVVPPSVANSVLKDEIDEKWVENIQFISEKQQLIKKIELGSSTLDYKDSKVFAELKEDVQMLEAKAIERIRNHMIEQIRLLRRSVKTSLQAVQCHLLQIKDAFAFMKARHPQLANQLQLAYIYTMKWYYTTRFAKYLHSLQKLKLKQIDQSYLLGSTGELEAAKSGFLDVMSGGYASAQLTSHSSANTTPSRVPLPEYFLSVPQRMAVLFENSDAQRAIPSQIAETTPFAYWIEFAFNQFSTALLDNVIVEYLFAIDFFYQGSEKFGPLQVLDPNLKSEKNKDWSHLMFEEVFKMGHSYANWLVSQHQTLGSRFTSGSMSSYNPSGSYNGTYDSYAVLLMIRIVQRQNATLHNQFHVPVMEDYHNALLLLLWPHFTRIIDLNCDSLKKNIMGKTLFMHTSASHAPIHTTQQFAQFLLGLFKLAFSDDDDAEKQLSLREPVSMSISRLRNDFEGALTKASTHVFGSGKSKVAQREMFLFNNYFLLVTILSNEFEATTNTFVQDQIQHFRLLCDAYKPK
;
A
#
# COMPACT_ATOMS: atom_id res chain seq x y z
N MET A 1 -39.12 -76.14 43.26
CA MET A 1 -40.56 -76.44 43.35
C MET A 1 -40.81 -77.07 44.72
N SER A 2 -41.81 -76.59 45.45
CA SER A 2 -42.00 -76.82 46.89
C SER A 2 -42.44 -78.25 47.24
N LEU A 3 -42.04 -78.72 48.44
CA LEU A 3 -42.42 -80.00 49.06
C LEU A 3 -43.95 -80.25 49.06
N SER A 4 -44.74 -79.18 49.07
CA SER A 4 -46.19 -79.18 48.96
C SER A 4 -46.74 -79.68 47.61
N TYR A 5 -45.97 -79.58 46.51
CA TYR A 5 -46.37 -80.13 45.20
C TYR A 5 -46.09 -81.64 45.09
N LEU A 6 -45.12 -82.17 45.86
CA LEU A 6 -44.83 -83.60 45.91
C LEU A 6 -45.85 -84.37 46.77
N GLN A 7 -46.40 -83.75 47.83
CA GLN A 7 -47.46 -84.36 48.65
C GLN A 7 -48.84 -84.42 47.97
N SER A 8 -49.11 -83.62 46.93
CA SER A 8 -50.38 -83.66 46.20
C SER A 8 -50.47 -84.78 45.16
N ILE A 9 -49.36 -85.44 44.83
CA ILE A 9 -49.29 -86.43 43.75
C ILE A 9 -49.38 -87.88 44.28
N LEU A 10 -49.20 -88.11 45.58
CA LEU A 10 -49.26 -89.45 46.22
C LEU A 10 -49.93 -89.39 47.61
N PRO A 11 -51.26 -89.52 47.71
CA PRO A 11 -51.94 -89.74 48.97
C PRO A 11 -51.91 -91.25 49.28
N ILE A 12 -51.16 -91.66 50.30
CA ILE A 12 -51.13 -93.04 50.80
C ILE A 12 -52.23 -93.19 51.86
N PRO A 13 -53.26 -94.05 51.66
CA PRO A 13 -54.21 -94.39 52.72
C PRO A 13 -53.68 -95.55 53.56
N GLU A 14 -53.70 -95.38 54.87
CA GLU A 14 -53.51 -96.42 55.88
C GLU A 14 -54.61 -97.50 55.76
N THR A 15 -54.23 -98.77 55.65
CA THR A 15 -55.06 -99.94 56.03
C THR A 15 -54.09 -101.09 56.31
N GLU A 16 -53.84 -101.36 57.59
CA GLU A 16 -54.54 -102.35 58.43
C GLU A 16 -54.08 -103.79 58.14
N ASP A 17 -53.41 -104.33 59.16
CA ASP A 17 -53.02 -105.71 59.32
C ASP A 17 -54.18 -106.67 59.02
N VAL A 18 -53.98 -107.54 58.03
CA VAL A 18 -54.74 -108.79 57.92
C VAL A 18 -53.75 -109.93 57.73
N GLU A 19 -53.08 -110.29 58.82
CA GLU A 19 -52.89 -111.70 59.15
C GLU A 19 -54.28 -112.39 59.28
N PRO A 20 -54.38 -113.72 59.39
CA PRO A 20 -53.76 -114.80 58.62
C PRO A 20 -54.91 -115.79 58.26
N LYS A 21 -54.61 -116.99 57.76
CA LYS A 21 -55.37 -118.20 58.12
C LYS A 21 -54.63 -119.41 57.55
N TYR A 22 -54.04 -120.16 58.47
CA TYR A 22 -53.38 -121.46 58.30
C TYR A 22 -51.85 -121.45 58.07
N PRO A 23 -51.12 -122.35 58.77
CA PRO A 23 -49.74 -122.16 59.20
C PRO A 23 -48.74 -122.37 58.06
N PRO A 24 -47.53 -121.77 58.11
CA PRO A 24 -46.54 -121.94 57.06
C PRO A 24 -46.09 -123.40 57.05
N LYS A 25 -46.54 -124.16 56.04
CA LYS A 25 -45.93 -125.46 55.78
C LYS A 25 -44.46 -125.21 55.43
N PRO A 26 -43.50 -125.85 56.12
CA PRO A 26 -42.09 -125.69 55.80
C PRO A 26 -41.83 -126.06 54.33
N LEU A 27 -41.10 -125.15 53.66
CA LEU A 27 -40.78 -125.07 52.23
C LEU A 27 -40.07 -126.30 51.64
N ARG A 28 -40.74 -127.46 51.60
CA ARG A 28 -40.22 -128.65 50.89
C ARG A 28 -41.24 -129.49 50.12
N THR A 29 -42.54 -129.22 50.23
CA THR A 29 -43.56 -129.95 49.45
C THR A 29 -44.80 -129.08 49.24
N ILE A 30 -44.70 -128.12 48.31
CA ILE A 30 -45.86 -127.37 47.82
C ILE A 30 -45.87 -127.49 46.29
N SER A 31 -46.99 -127.97 45.77
CA SER A 31 -47.28 -128.25 44.38
C SER A 31 -47.36 -126.98 43.52
N GLU A 32 -47.04 -127.13 42.24
CA GLU A 32 -47.08 -126.13 41.13
C GLU A 32 -48.24 -125.13 41.20
N HIS A 33 -49.39 -125.55 41.73
CA HIS A 33 -50.60 -124.74 41.79
C HIS A 33 -50.49 -123.52 42.72
N GLU A 34 -49.88 -123.65 43.91
CA GLU A 34 -49.74 -122.52 44.85
C GLU A 34 -48.66 -121.52 44.37
N LEU A 35 -47.65 -121.97 43.61
CA LEU A 35 -46.68 -121.10 42.92
C LEU A 35 -47.37 -120.28 41.81
N GLY A 36 -48.30 -120.90 41.08
CA GLY A 36 -49.09 -120.25 40.04
C GLY A 36 -49.94 -119.11 40.58
N VAL A 37 -50.53 -119.26 41.77
CA VAL A 37 -51.35 -118.19 42.39
C VAL A 37 -50.47 -116.98 42.78
N LEU A 38 -49.29 -117.21 43.34
CA LEU A 38 -48.35 -116.13 43.71
C LEU A 38 -47.78 -115.40 42.47
N LEU A 39 -47.48 -116.14 41.41
CA LEU A 39 -47.09 -115.56 40.11
C LEU A 39 -48.20 -114.68 39.53
N SER A 40 -49.46 -115.11 39.62
CA SER A 40 -50.59 -114.34 39.11
C SER A 40 -50.78 -113.01 39.85
N GLN A 41 -50.54 -112.97 41.17
CA GLN A 41 -50.59 -111.73 41.96
C GLN A 41 -49.43 -110.79 41.60
N PHE A 42 -48.24 -111.34 41.35
CA PHE A 42 -47.10 -110.55 40.91
C PHE A 42 -47.31 -109.98 39.50
N GLU A 43 -47.91 -110.75 38.58
CA GLU A 43 -48.31 -110.28 37.26
C GLU A 43 -49.36 -109.18 37.32
N GLN A 44 -50.38 -109.30 38.19
CA GLN A 44 -51.34 -108.22 38.41
C GLN A 44 -50.66 -106.93 38.93
N PHE A 45 -49.69 -107.05 39.84
CA PHE A 45 -48.95 -105.89 40.32
C PHE A 45 -48.11 -105.25 39.22
N LEU A 46 -47.43 -106.04 38.39
CA LEU A 46 -46.70 -105.53 37.22
C LEU A 46 -47.64 -104.87 36.20
N GLU A 47 -48.84 -105.38 36.02
CA GLU A 47 -49.84 -104.80 35.14
C GLU A 47 -50.34 -103.44 35.64
N SER A 48 -50.49 -103.27 36.96
CA SER A 48 -50.82 -101.98 37.59
C SER A 48 -49.74 -100.89 37.42
N LEU A 49 -48.46 -101.29 37.23
CA LEU A 49 -47.32 -100.39 37.03
C LEU A 49 -47.13 -99.95 35.57
N ARG A 50 -47.75 -100.67 34.62
CA ARG A 50 -47.70 -100.38 33.18
C ARG A 50 -48.17 -98.96 32.81
N PRO A 51 -49.32 -98.44 33.31
CA PRO A 51 -49.79 -97.09 32.97
C PRO A 51 -48.85 -95.98 33.45
N TYR A 52 -48.15 -96.17 34.57
CA TYR A 52 -47.17 -95.19 35.06
C TYR A 52 -45.92 -95.15 34.16
N ARG A 53 -45.45 -96.31 33.68
CA ARG A 53 -44.35 -96.38 32.70
C ARG A 53 -44.73 -95.75 31.37
N GLU A 54 -45.99 -95.87 30.95
CA GLU A 54 -46.46 -95.21 29.73
C GLU A 54 -46.50 -93.70 29.85
N LYS A 55 -46.92 -93.15 31.00
CA LYS A 55 -46.89 -91.69 31.24
C LYS A 55 -45.47 -91.11 31.25
N LEU A 56 -44.44 -91.90 31.56
CA LEU A 56 -43.04 -91.45 31.59
C LEU A 56 -42.38 -91.38 30.19
N LYS A 57 -42.83 -92.20 29.23
CA LYS A 57 -42.29 -92.22 27.86
C LYS A 57 -42.38 -90.88 27.11
N PRO A 58 -43.51 -90.14 27.13
CA PRO A 58 -43.59 -88.85 26.44
C PRO A 58 -42.71 -87.76 27.08
N ILE A 59 -42.56 -87.76 28.42
CA ILE A 59 -41.65 -86.81 29.10
C ILE A 59 -40.20 -87.06 28.68
N LYS A 60 -39.79 -88.33 28.57
CA LYS A 60 -38.46 -88.70 28.05
C LYS A 60 -38.25 -88.20 26.61
N LYS A 61 -39.27 -88.31 25.75
CA LYS A 61 -39.19 -87.79 24.37
C LYS A 61 -39.08 -86.27 24.33
N PHE A 62 -39.82 -85.56 25.18
CA PHE A 62 -39.78 -84.10 25.25
C PHE A 62 -38.41 -83.60 25.72
N LEU A 63 -37.85 -84.17 26.79
CA LEU A 63 -36.51 -83.80 27.27
C LEU A 63 -35.44 -84.06 26.21
N HIS A 64 -35.51 -85.20 25.52
CA HIS A 64 -34.56 -85.50 24.46
C HIS A 64 -34.68 -84.55 23.27
N HIS A 65 -35.89 -84.12 22.92
CA HIS A 65 -36.10 -83.12 21.88
C HIS A 65 -35.57 -81.74 22.30
N PHE A 66 -35.79 -81.35 23.55
CA PHE A 66 -35.31 -80.09 24.09
C PHE A 66 -33.77 -80.03 24.15
N ASP A 67 -33.12 -81.13 24.54
CA ASP A 67 -31.66 -81.22 24.51
C ASP A 67 -31.12 -81.08 23.07
N LEU A 68 -31.78 -81.69 22.08
CA LEU A 68 -31.40 -81.54 20.68
C LEU A 68 -31.60 -80.09 20.16
N GLU A 69 -32.64 -79.40 20.62
CA GLU A 69 -32.86 -77.99 20.27
C GLU A 69 -31.80 -77.07 20.91
N ILE A 70 -31.37 -77.34 22.15
CA ILE A 70 -30.29 -76.61 22.80
C ILE A 70 -28.96 -76.86 22.10
N ASP A 71 -28.66 -78.10 21.72
CA ASP A 71 -27.44 -78.42 20.99
C ASP A 71 -27.41 -77.72 19.62
N HIS A 72 -28.53 -77.74 18.89
CA HIS A 72 -28.64 -77.03 17.62
C HIS A 72 -28.50 -75.51 17.79
N LEU A 73 -29.11 -74.93 18.83
CA LEU A 73 -29.02 -73.51 19.10
C LEU A 73 -27.60 -73.10 19.57
N SER A 74 -26.93 -73.96 20.34
CA SER A 74 -25.54 -73.80 20.76
C SER A 74 -24.59 -73.84 19.57
N ASP A 75 -24.80 -74.77 18.63
CA ASP A 75 -24.01 -74.83 17.40
C ASP A 75 -24.32 -73.66 16.45
N SER A 76 -25.57 -73.20 16.40
CA SER A 76 -25.94 -71.97 15.69
C SER A 76 -25.29 -70.73 16.32
N LEU A 77 -25.21 -70.66 17.65
CA LEU A 77 -24.53 -69.56 18.35
C LEU A 77 -23.01 -69.60 18.13
N LYS A 78 -22.39 -70.79 18.17
CA LYS A 78 -20.97 -70.95 17.88
C LYS A 78 -20.63 -70.61 16.43
N THR A 79 -21.47 -71.01 15.47
CA THR A 79 -21.29 -70.65 14.05
C THR A 79 -21.47 -69.16 13.83
N LEU A 80 -22.46 -68.52 14.49
CA LEU A 80 -22.62 -67.08 14.42
C LEU A 80 -21.48 -66.32 15.12
N GLN A 81 -20.97 -66.82 16.24
CA GLN A 81 -19.84 -66.24 16.95
C GLN A 81 -18.53 -66.37 16.14
N THR A 82 -18.32 -67.51 15.48
CA THR A 82 -17.17 -67.69 14.58
C THR A 82 -17.28 -66.77 13.37
N GLN A 83 -18.44 -66.67 12.72
CA GLN A 83 -18.67 -65.71 11.63
C GLN A 83 -18.48 -64.25 12.06
N ALA A 84 -18.94 -63.88 13.26
CA ALA A 84 -18.76 -62.53 13.81
C ALA A 84 -17.28 -62.21 14.07
N ASN A 85 -16.52 -63.17 14.60
CA ASN A 85 -15.08 -63.02 14.82
C ASN A 85 -14.31 -62.98 13.49
N ASP A 86 -14.70 -63.79 12.50
CA ASP A 86 -14.11 -63.79 11.16
C ASP A 86 -14.38 -62.46 10.43
N LEU A 87 -15.60 -61.91 10.56
CA LEU A 87 -15.93 -60.57 10.06
C LEU A 87 -15.15 -59.47 10.78
N SER A 88 -15.00 -59.56 12.10
CA SER A 88 -14.21 -58.60 12.88
C SER A 88 -12.74 -58.60 12.45
N THR A 89 -12.13 -59.78 12.33
CA THR A 89 -10.74 -59.92 11.87
C THR A 89 -10.57 -59.50 10.41
N GLY A 90 -11.58 -59.75 9.56
CA GLY A 90 -11.66 -59.24 8.19
C GLY A 90 -11.74 -57.71 8.12
N LEU A 91 -12.50 -57.07 9.00
CA LEU A 91 -12.58 -55.62 9.09
C LEU A 91 -11.28 -55.00 9.59
N ASP A 92 -10.61 -55.61 10.56
CA ASP A 92 -9.33 -55.11 11.09
C ASP A 92 -8.21 -55.24 10.05
N SER A 93 -8.19 -56.35 9.31
CA SER A 93 -7.26 -56.52 8.18
C SER A 93 -7.57 -55.55 7.04
N HIS A 94 -8.84 -55.33 6.70
CA HIS A 94 -9.22 -54.34 5.70
C HIS A 94 -8.86 -52.91 6.13
N ARG A 95 -9.08 -52.56 7.40
CA ARG A 95 -8.73 -51.26 7.96
C ARG A 95 -7.22 -51.02 7.91
N SER A 96 -6.42 -51.98 8.35
CA SER A 96 -4.96 -51.87 8.30
C SER A 96 -4.42 -51.81 6.86
N LEU A 97 -5.04 -52.51 5.92
CA LEU A 97 -4.74 -52.37 4.50
C LEU A 97 -5.10 -50.98 3.97
N VAL A 98 -6.27 -50.43 4.31
CA VAL A 98 -6.68 -49.08 3.92
C VAL A 98 -5.72 -48.03 4.50
N GLU A 99 -5.34 -48.15 5.78
CA GLU A 99 -4.38 -47.24 6.40
C GLU A 99 -3.01 -47.28 5.71
N ARG A 100 -2.61 -48.44 5.17
CA ARG A 100 -1.35 -48.60 4.42
C ARG A 100 -1.43 -48.16 2.96
N LEU A 101 -2.59 -48.34 2.32
CA LEU A 101 -2.80 -47.98 0.91
C LEU A 101 -3.15 -46.50 0.73
N ASN A 102 -3.83 -45.88 1.68
CA ASN A 102 -4.23 -44.47 1.59
C ASN A 102 -3.06 -43.51 1.31
N PRO A 103 -1.91 -43.55 2.00
CA PRO A 103 -0.78 -42.68 1.66
C PRO A 103 -0.23 -42.96 0.25
N VAL A 104 -0.20 -44.22 -0.19
CA VAL A 104 0.26 -44.60 -1.53
C VAL A 104 -0.67 -44.06 -2.61
N ILE A 105 -1.98 -44.18 -2.41
CA ILE A 105 -2.99 -43.65 -3.32
C ILE A 105 -2.90 -42.12 -3.36
N LEU A 106 -2.80 -41.47 -2.21
CA LEU A 106 -2.62 -40.03 -2.16
C LEU A 106 -1.36 -39.60 -2.88
N ASP A 107 -0.23 -40.30 -2.71
CA ASP A 107 1.03 -39.98 -3.40
C ASP A 107 0.93 -40.15 -4.92
N LEU A 108 0.32 -41.25 -5.40
CA LEU A 108 0.32 -41.61 -6.81
C LEU A 108 -0.83 -41.02 -7.64
N VAL A 109 -1.92 -40.54 -7.02
CA VAL A 109 -3.11 -40.10 -7.75
C VAL A 109 -3.20 -38.57 -7.83
N VAL A 110 -3.37 -38.07 -9.05
CA VAL A 110 -3.82 -36.70 -9.31
C VAL A 110 -5.34 -36.74 -9.56
N PRO A 111 -6.16 -36.03 -8.77
CA PRO A 111 -7.60 -36.01 -9.00
C PRO A 111 -7.94 -35.46 -10.40
N PRO A 112 -8.86 -36.10 -11.15
CA PRO A 112 -9.23 -35.65 -12.50
C PRO A 112 -9.92 -34.29 -12.50
N SER A 113 -10.49 -33.86 -11.37
CA SER A 113 -11.00 -32.51 -11.16
C SER A 113 -9.88 -31.46 -11.28
N VAL A 114 -8.71 -31.72 -10.69
CA VAL A 114 -7.54 -30.83 -10.76
C VAL A 114 -7.03 -30.74 -12.20
N ALA A 115 -6.90 -31.88 -12.88
CA ALA A 115 -6.47 -31.91 -14.28
C ALA A 115 -7.44 -31.15 -15.21
N ASN A 116 -8.75 -31.34 -15.06
CA ASN A 116 -9.76 -30.60 -15.83
C ASN A 116 -9.75 -29.11 -15.52
N SER A 117 -9.53 -28.74 -14.25
CA SER A 117 -9.46 -27.34 -13.84
C SER A 117 -8.28 -26.62 -14.47
N VAL A 118 -7.11 -27.24 -14.48
CA VAL A 118 -5.92 -26.72 -15.17
C VAL A 118 -6.20 -26.52 -16.66
N LEU A 119 -6.93 -27.45 -17.28
CA LEU A 119 -7.22 -27.40 -18.71
C LEU A 119 -8.28 -26.36 -19.11
N LYS A 120 -9.36 -26.20 -18.34
CA LYS A 120 -10.58 -25.51 -18.79
C LYS A 120 -11.01 -24.32 -17.94
N ASP A 121 -10.77 -24.34 -16.63
CA ASP A 121 -11.38 -23.35 -15.72
C ASP A 121 -10.69 -21.98 -15.80
N GLU A 122 -11.36 -20.91 -15.41
CA GLU A 122 -10.76 -19.58 -15.36
C GLU A 122 -9.69 -19.48 -14.24
N ILE A 123 -8.80 -18.50 -14.37
CA ILE A 123 -7.66 -18.34 -13.46
C ILE A 123 -8.14 -17.59 -12.21
N ASP A 124 -8.75 -18.35 -11.31
CA ASP A 124 -9.22 -17.90 -10.00
C ASP A 124 -8.26 -18.32 -8.88
N GLU A 125 -8.49 -17.88 -7.66
CA GLU A 125 -7.74 -18.30 -6.45
C GLU A 125 -7.73 -19.83 -6.29
N LYS A 126 -8.86 -20.49 -6.57
CA LYS A 126 -8.98 -21.96 -6.58
C LYS A 126 -8.07 -22.62 -7.63
N TRP A 127 -7.86 -21.96 -8.76
CA TRP A 127 -6.98 -22.47 -9.80
C TRP A 127 -5.50 -22.34 -9.37
N VAL A 128 -5.15 -21.30 -8.63
CA VAL A 128 -3.82 -21.13 -8.04
C VAL A 128 -3.54 -22.23 -6.99
N GLU A 129 -4.52 -22.57 -6.14
CA GLU A 129 -4.43 -23.71 -5.22
C GLU A 129 -4.17 -25.04 -5.97
N ASN A 130 -4.88 -25.26 -7.08
CA ASN A 130 -4.67 -26.43 -7.94
C ASN A 130 -3.23 -26.48 -8.51
N ILE A 131 -2.61 -25.33 -8.81
CA ILE A 131 -1.21 -25.27 -9.22
C ILE A 131 -0.26 -25.57 -8.06
N GLN A 132 -0.54 -25.07 -6.86
CA GLN A 132 0.25 -25.41 -5.67
C GLN A 132 0.24 -26.92 -5.43
N PHE A 133 -0.93 -27.57 -5.53
CA PHE A 133 -1.05 -29.03 -5.45
C PHE A 133 -0.16 -29.75 -6.49
N ILE A 134 -0.14 -29.30 -7.74
CA ILE A 134 0.76 -29.87 -8.77
C ILE A 134 2.23 -29.66 -8.39
N SER A 135 2.56 -28.50 -7.82
CA SER A 135 3.92 -28.20 -7.36
C SER A 135 4.37 -29.12 -6.22
N GLU A 136 3.48 -29.41 -5.27
CA GLU A 136 3.70 -30.37 -4.18
C GLU A 136 3.90 -31.78 -4.71
N LYS A 137 3.05 -32.22 -5.65
CA LYS A 137 3.20 -33.51 -6.34
C LYS A 137 4.54 -33.63 -7.03
N GLN A 138 5.03 -32.56 -7.65
CA GLN A 138 6.37 -32.56 -8.24
C GLN A 138 7.50 -32.61 -7.20
N GLN A 139 7.36 -31.93 -6.07
CA GLN A 139 8.34 -32.04 -5.00
C GLN A 139 8.36 -33.45 -4.42
N LEU A 140 7.20 -34.10 -4.29
CA LEU A 140 7.09 -35.51 -3.91
C LEU A 140 7.79 -36.41 -4.92
N ILE A 141 7.54 -36.26 -6.23
CA ILE A 141 8.24 -37.02 -7.28
C ILE A 141 9.76 -36.86 -7.15
N LYS A 142 10.27 -35.64 -6.95
CA LYS A 142 11.71 -35.39 -6.75
C LYS A 142 12.24 -36.07 -5.47
N LYS A 143 11.50 -36.03 -4.36
CA LYS A 143 11.88 -36.70 -3.09
C LYS A 143 11.90 -38.22 -3.24
N ILE A 144 10.95 -38.78 -3.99
CA ILE A 144 10.87 -40.21 -4.30
C ILE A 144 12.06 -40.61 -5.20
N GLU A 145 12.37 -39.83 -6.23
CA GLU A 145 13.55 -40.06 -7.08
C GLU A 145 14.86 -40.05 -6.27
N LEU A 146 15.05 -39.05 -5.40
CA LEU A 146 16.23 -38.95 -4.53
C LEU A 146 16.35 -40.06 -3.45
N GLY A 147 15.33 -40.89 -3.25
CA GLY A 147 15.39 -42.03 -2.32
C GLY A 147 15.27 -41.69 -0.84
N SER A 148 14.69 -40.53 -0.51
CA SER A 148 14.40 -40.15 0.88
C SER A 148 13.08 -40.73 1.43
N SER A 149 12.30 -41.41 0.59
CA SER A 149 10.97 -41.94 0.93
C SER A 149 11.06 -43.40 1.37
N THR A 150 10.26 -43.78 2.37
CA THR A 150 10.22 -45.12 3.00
C THR A 150 9.58 -46.23 2.15
N LEU A 151 9.08 -45.90 0.95
CA LEU A 151 8.31 -46.79 0.10
C LEU A 151 8.89 -46.78 -1.34
N ASP A 152 9.45 -47.91 -1.75
CA ASP A 152 10.07 -48.08 -3.07
C ASP A 152 9.01 -48.45 -4.13
N TYR A 153 8.34 -47.44 -4.70
CA TYR A 153 7.48 -47.57 -5.89
C TYR A 153 8.09 -46.89 -7.14
N LYS A 154 9.40 -46.60 -7.10
CA LYS A 154 10.15 -45.91 -8.16
C LYS A 154 10.08 -46.62 -9.53
N ASP A 155 10.06 -47.95 -9.51
CA ASP A 155 10.08 -48.79 -10.72
C ASP A 155 8.67 -49.17 -11.22
N SER A 156 7.62 -48.64 -10.59
CA SER A 156 6.24 -48.91 -11.00
C SER A 156 5.89 -48.15 -12.28
N LYS A 157 5.17 -48.81 -13.20
CA LYS A 157 4.61 -48.18 -14.40
C LYS A 157 3.74 -46.96 -14.08
N VAL A 158 2.97 -47.04 -12.99
CA VAL A 158 2.07 -45.96 -12.53
C VAL A 158 2.86 -44.72 -12.12
N PHE A 159 4.06 -44.89 -11.57
CA PHE A 159 4.92 -43.75 -11.21
C PHE A 159 5.52 -43.09 -12.46
N ALA A 160 5.86 -43.86 -13.49
CA ALA A 160 6.32 -43.33 -14.78
C ALA A 160 5.20 -42.58 -15.51
N GLU A 161 3.98 -43.11 -15.53
CA GLU A 161 2.79 -42.46 -16.09
C GLU A 161 2.47 -41.15 -15.34
N LEU A 162 2.47 -41.18 -14.00
CA LEU A 162 2.27 -39.99 -13.17
C LEU A 162 3.30 -38.90 -13.48
N LYS A 163 4.57 -39.27 -13.67
CA LYS A 163 5.64 -38.32 -14.01
C LYS A 163 5.38 -37.65 -15.36
N GLU A 164 4.96 -38.42 -16.38
CA GLU A 164 4.63 -37.89 -17.70
C GLU A 164 3.39 -36.97 -17.65
N ASP A 165 2.33 -37.41 -16.96
CA ASP A 165 1.10 -36.64 -16.79
C ASP A 165 1.34 -35.31 -16.07
N VAL A 166 2.14 -35.33 -15.01
CA VAL A 166 2.49 -34.12 -14.25
C VAL A 166 3.37 -33.17 -15.07
N GLN A 167 4.24 -33.69 -15.95
CA GLN A 167 5.01 -32.86 -16.89
C GLN A 167 4.10 -32.22 -17.95
N MET A 168 3.13 -32.95 -18.49
CA MET A 168 2.15 -32.39 -19.44
C MET A 168 1.26 -31.32 -18.79
N LEU A 169 0.79 -31.58 -17.56
CA LEU A 169 0.01 -30.62 -16.78
C LEU A 169 0.83 -29.36 -16.47
N GLU A 170 2.12 -29.50 -16.14
CA GLU A 170 3.03 -28.37 -15.94
C GLU A 170 3.15 -27.51 -17.22
N ALA A 171 3.46 -28.15 -18.35
CA ALA A 171 3.59 -27.45 -19.63
C ALA A 171 2.30 -26.69 -19.99
N LYS A 172 1.14 -27.30 -19.75
CA LYS A 172 -0.15 -26.67 -20.00
C LYS A 172 -0.44 -25.53 -19.03
N ALA A 173 -0.13 -25.68 -17.75
CA ALA A 173 -0.27 -24.62 -16.75
C ALA A 173 0.56 -23.40 -17.14
N ILE A 174 1.83 -23.59 -17.51
CA ILE A 174 2.72 -22.51 -17.97
C ILE A 174 2.15 -21.80 -19.21
N GLU A 175 1.63 -22.57 -20.19
CA GLU A 175 0.99 -21.99 -21.38
C GLU A 175 -0.18 -21.07 -21.01
N ARG A 176 -1.02 -21.50 -20.05
CA ARG A 176 -2.18 -20.72 -19.60
C ARG A 176 -1.78 -19.48 -18.81
N ILE A 177 -0.83 -19.59 -17.87
CA ILE A 177 -0.29 -18.43 -17.13
C ILE A 177 0.24 -17.40 -18.12
N ARG A 178 1.05 -17.83 -19.09
CA ARG A 178 1.61 -16.97 -20.14
C ARG A 178 0.50 -16.29 -20.94
N ASN A 179 -0.48 -17.04 -21.45
CA ASN A 179 -1.55 -16.49 -22.28
C ASN A 179 -2.37 -15.45 -21.50
N HIS A 180 -2.68 -15.72 -20.23
CA HIS A 180 -3.39 -14.80 -19.38
C HIS A 180 -2.58 -13.53 -19.07
N MET A 181 -1.30 -13.65 -18.73
CA MET A 181 -0.44 -12.48 -18.55
C MET A 181 -0.36 -11.61 -19.80
N ILE A 182 -0.24 -12.21 -20.97
CA ILE A 182 -0.23 -11.48 -22.25
C ILE A 182 -1.57 -10.77 -22.46
N GLU A 183 -2.69 -11.40 -22.10
CA GLU A 183 -4.01 -10.78 -22.16
C GLU A 183 -4.11 -9.58 -21.22
N GLN A 184 -3.68 -9.70 -19.95
CA GLN A 184 -3.65 -8.59 -18.99
C GLN A 184 -2.75 -7.45 -19.47
N ILE A 185 -1.54 -7.74 -19.97
CA ILE A 185 -0.62 -6.73 -20.53
C ILE A 185 -1.26 -6.04 -21.77
N ARG A 186 -2.00 -6.78 -22.59
CA ARG A 186 -2.73 -6.20 -23.74
C ARG A 186 -3.90 -5.32 -23.28
N LEU A 187 -4.58 -5.66 -22.20
CA LEU A 187 -5.66 -4.84 -21.63
C LEU A 187 -5.13 -3.47 -21.16
N LEU A 188 -3.93 -3.42 -20.57
CA LEU A 188 -3.26 -2.16 -20.19
C LEU A 188 -3.05 -1.22 -21.38
N ARG A 189 -2.81 -1.77 -22.57
CA ARG A 189 -2.62 -0.99 -23.81
C ARG A 189 -3.93 -0.58 -24.48
N ARG A 190 -4.97 -1.42 -24.39
CA ARG A 190 -6.21 -1.27 -25.15
C ARG A 190 -7.30 -0.47 -24.41
N SER A 191 -7.40 -0.59 -23.08
CA SER A 191 -8.56 -0.06 -22.35
C SER A 191 -8.37 1.39 -21.90
N VAL A 192 -9.25 2.28 -22.35
CA VAL A 192 -9.43 3.63 -21.79
C VAL A 192 -10.33 3.59 -20.54
N LYS A 193 -11.13 2.53 -20.37
CA LYS A 193 -12.19 2.43 -19.35
C LYS A 193 -11.77 1.68 -18.09
N THR A 194 -10.83 0.74 -18.20
CA THR A 194 -10.33 -0.04 -17.07
C THR A 194 -9.20 0.73 -16.40
N SER A 195 -9.30 0.98 -15.09
CA SER A 195 -8.21 1.57 -14.33
C SER A 195 -7.02 0.62 -14.30
N LEU A 196 -5.81 1.16 -14.38
CA LEU A 196 -4.57 0.40 -14.21
C LEU A 196 -4.58 -0.42 -12.91
N GLN A 197 -5.07 0.19 -11.83
CA GLN A 197 -5.23 -0.45 -10.53
C GLN A 197 -6.11 -1.70 -10.59
N ALA A 198 -7.20 -1.70 -11.35
CA ALA A 198 -8.04 -2.87 -11.49
C ALA A 198 -7.27 -4.02 -12.13
N VAL A 199 -6.51 -3.77 -13.21
CA VAL A 199 -5.69 -4.80 -13.86
C VAL A 199 -4.60 -5.33 -12.93
N GLN A 200 -3.99 -4.46 -12.13
CA GLN A 200 -2.99 -4.87 -11.14
C GLN A 200 -3.59 -5.75 -10.04
N CYS A 201 -4.79 -5.43 -9.54
CA CYS A 201 -5.48 -6.30 -8.58
C CYS A 201 -5.72 -7.71 -9.15
N HIS A 202 -6.11 -7.82 -10.43
CA HIS A 202 -6.25 -9.12 -11.10
C HIS A 202 -4.90 -9.84 -11.25
N LEU A 203 -3.82 -9.10 -11.55
CA LEU A 203 -2.47 -9.70 -11.59
C LEU A 203 -2.02 -10.19 -10.21
N LEU A 204 -2.31 -9.46 -9.14
CA LEU A 204 -1.94 -9.83 -7.77
C LEU A 204 -2.61 -11.15 -7.31
N GLN A 205 -3.82 -11.47 -7.80
CA GLN A 205 -4.46 -12.76 -7.54
C GLN A 205 -3.66 -13.95 -8.10
N ILE A 206 -2.81 -13.71 -9.11
CA ILE A 206 -2.04 -14.73 -9.85
C ILE A 206 -0.59 -14.74 -9.39
N LYS A 207 -0.22 -14.01 -8.32
CA LYS A 207 1.16 -13.88 -7.85
C LYS A 207 1.86 -15.22 -7.63
N ASP A 208 1.17 -16.19 -7.03
CA ASP A 208 1.76 -17.50 -6.71
C ASP A 208 1.90 -18.37 -7.96
N ALA A 209 1.00 -18.22 -8.93
CA ALA A 209 1.13 -18.88 -10.23
C ALA A 209 2.28 -18.28 -11.05
N PHE A 210 2.52 -16.96 -10.98
CA PHE A 210 3.70 -16.36 -11.59
C PHE A 210 4.99 -16.84 -10.91
N ALA A 211 5.00 -16.92 -9.58
CA ALA A 211 6.11 -17.48 -8.82
C ALA A 211 6.42 -18.93 -9.22
N PHE A 212 5.38 -19.74 -9.39
CA PHE A 212 5.49 -21.11 -9.90
C PHE A 212 6.14 -21.15 -11.29
N MET A 213 5.68 -20.33 -12.24
CA MET A 213 6.28 -20.26 -13.58
C MET A 213 7.75 -19.80 -13.53
N LYS A 214 8.08 -18.80 -12.70
CA LYS A 214 9.45 -18.28 -12.57
C LYS A 214 10.43 -19.34 -12.06
N ALA A 215 10.00 -20.20 -11.13
CA ALA A 215 10.83 -21.29 -10.60
C ALA A 215 11.14 -22.38 -11.65
N ARG A 216 10.31 -22.52 -12.69
CA ARG A 216 10.43 -23.59 -13.70
C ARG A 216 11.02 -23.09 -15.01
N HIS A 217 10.51 -21.97 -15.53
CA HIS A 217 10.94 -21.33 -16.77
C HIS A 217 11.32 -19.86 -16.54
N PRO A 218 12.50 -19.58 -15.97
CA PRO A 218 12.93 -18.22 -15.64
C PRO A 218 13.06 -17.34 -16.89
N GLN A 219 13.45 -17.90 -18.04
CA GLN A 219 13.58 -17.16 -19.30
C GLN A 219 12.23 -16.57 -19.76
N LEU A 220 11.16 -17.37 -19.72
CA LEU A 220 9.82 -16.91 -20.11
C LEU A 220 9.29 -15.87 -19.11
N ALA A 221 9.51 -16.09 -17.81
CA ALA A 221 9.12 -15.13 -16.78
C ALA A 221 9.82 -13.77 -16.97
N ASN A 222 11.12 -13.78 -17.26
CA ASN A 222 11.88 -12.55 -17.55
C ASN A 222 11.36 -11.82 -18.79
N GLN A 223 11.02 -12.55 -19.86
CA GLN A 223 10.42 -11.95 -21.07
C GLN A 223 9.06 -11.30 -20.79
N LEU A 224 8.21 -11.94 -19.99
CA LEU A 224 6.91 -11.39 -19.59
C LEU A 224 7.05 -10.17 -18.67
N GLN A 225 8.00 -10.22 -17.73
CA GLN A 225 8.34 -9.08 -16.89
C GLN A 225 8.83 -7.90 -17.75
N LEU A 226 9.72 -8.14 -18.70
CA LEU A 226 10.23 -7.11 -19.61
C LEU A 226 9.10 -6.53 -20.48
N ALA A 227 8.20 -7.38 -20.99
CA ALA A 227 7.04 -6.95 -21.77
C ALA A 227 6.08 -6.07 -20.94
N TYR A 228 5.89 -6.37 -19.65
CA TYR A 228 5.16 -5.51 -18.72
C TYR A 228 5.87 -4.17 -18.56
N ILE A 229 7.18 -4.16 -18.24
CA ILE A 229 7.94 -2.93 -18.01
C ILE A 229 7.89 -2.00 -19.23
N TYR A 230 8.12 -2.51 -20.45
CA TYR A 230 8.03 -1.68 -21.66
C TYR A 230 6.61 -1.19 -21.95
N THR A 231 5.59 -2.00 -21.64
CA THR A 231 4.20 -1.56 -21.79
C THR A 231 3.84 -0.45 -20.79
N MET A 232 4.33 -0.55 -19.56
CA MET A 232 4.15 0.47 -18.53
C MET A 232 4.94 1.75 -18.83
N LYS A 233 6.17 1.62 -19.35
CA LYS A 233 6.95 2.76 -19.88
C LYS A 233 6.13 3.55 -20.90
N TRP A 234 5.56 2.87 -21.90
CA TRP A 234 4.71 3.51 -22.90
C TRP A 234 3.44 4.12 -22.29
N TYR A 235 2.78 3.40 -21.39
CA TYR A 235 1.54 3.83 -20.72
C TYR A 235 1.76 5.14 -19.95
N TYR A 236 2.78 5.17 -19.08
CA TYR A 236 3.08 6.34 -18.26
C TYR A 236 3.56 7.50 -19.10
N THR A 237 4.46 7.27 -20.07
CA THR A 237 4.93 8.34 -20.96
C THR A 237 3.76 8.99 -21.69
N THR A 238 2.86 8.19 -22.26
CA THR A 238 1.71 8.71 -23.02
C THR A 238 0.73 9.48 -22.12
N ARG A 239 0.46 8.99 -20.91
CA ARG A 239 -0.50 9.63 -20.00
C ARG A 239 0.07 10.87 -19.33
N PHE A 240 1.32 10.82 -18.86
CA PHE A 240 1.98 12.00 -18.32
C PHE A 240 2.22 13.08 -19.37
N ALA A 241 2.49 12.73 -20.64
CA ALA A 241 2.55 13.71 -21.71
C ALA A 241 1.21 14.44 -21.92
N LYS A 242 0.09 13.70 -21.90
CA LYS A 242 -1.26 14.31 -21.98
C LYS A 242 -1.58 15.15 -20.75
N TYR A 243 -1.25 14.66 -19.57
CA TYR A 243 -1.47 15.38 -18.32
C TYR A 243 -0.63 16.67 -18.27
N LEU A 244 0.63 16.60 -18.67
CA LEU A 244 1.50 17.76 -18.80
C LEU A 244 0.92 18.80 -19.77
N HIS A 245 0.38 18.36 -20.91
CA HIS A 245 -0.29 19.27 -21.84
C HIS A 245 -1.50 19.96 -21.22
N SER A 246 -2.31 19.26 -20.41
CA SER A 246 -3.41 19.88 -19.66
C SER A 246 -2.92 20.86 -18.59
N LEU A 247 -1.83 20.55 -17.88
CA LEU A 247 -1.25 21.44 -16.88
C LEU A 247 -0.64 22.70 -17.49
N GLN A 248 -0.05 22.61 -18.68
CA GLN A 248 0.47 23.78 -19.40
C GLN A 248 -0.62 24.77 -19.84
N LYS A 249 -1.89 24.33 -19.92
CA LYS A 249 -3.03 25.21 -20.22
C LYS A 249 -3.57 25.94 -18.98
N LEU A 250 -3.12 25.57 -17.78
CA LEU A 250 -3.53 26.27 -16.56
C LEU A 250 -3.10 27.73 -16.62
N LYS A 251 -4.02 28.62 -16.26
CA LYS A 251 -3.71 30.03 -16.10
C LYS A 251 -2.87 30.20 -14.84
N LEU A 252 -1.65 30.71 -14.98
CA LEU A 252 -0.76 30.98 -13.86
C LEU A 252 -0.74 32.48 -13.53
N LYS A 253 -0.64 32.82 -12.25
CA LYS A 253 -0.45 34.20 -11.79
C LYS A 253 0.93 34.71 -12.22
N GLN A 254 0.98 35.96 -12.70
CA GLN A 254 2.18 36.58 -13.26
C GLN A 254 2.89 37.43 -12.21
N ILE A 255 4.16 37.10 -11.94
CA ILE A 255 5.03 37.84 -11.02
C ILE A 255 6.25 38.34 -11.81
N ASP A 256 6.15 39.60 -12.21
CA ASP A 256 7.16 40.28 -13.02
C ASP A 256 8.19 41.03 -12.13
N GLN A 257 9.11 41.74 -12.77
CA GLN A 257 10.11 42.60 -12.13
C GLN A 257 9.50 43.60 -11.11
N SER A 258 8.22 43.94 -11.25
CA SER A 258 7.54 44.88 -10.35
C SER A 258 7.40 44.41 -8.91
N TYR A 259 7.57 43.11 -8.65
CA TYR A 259 7.50 42.50 -7.32
C TYR A 259 8.84 42.47 -6.60
N LEU A 260 9.93 42.92 -7.26
CA LEU A 260 11.22 43.08 -6.62
C LEU A 260 11.16 44.16 -5.54
N LEU A 261 11.94 43.98 -4.47
CA LEU A 261 12.02 44.90 -3.34
C LEU A 261 12.30 46.35 -3.80
N GLY A 262 11.46 47.28 -3.34
CA GLY A 262 11.56 48.70 -3.61
C GLY A 262 11.03 49.15 -4.98
N SER A 263 10.56 48.23 -5.83
CA SER A 263 9.95 48.59 -7.10
C SER A 263 8.66 49.39 -6.87
N THR A 264 8.66 50.64 -7.31
CA THR A 264 7.49 51.53 -7.26
C THR A 264 6.56 51.24 -8.44
N GLY A 265 5.87 50.11 -8.39
CA GLY A 265 4.75 49.85 -9.31
C GLY A 265 3.65 50.92 -9.26
N GLU A 266 3.66 51.76 -8.24
CA GLU A 266 2.68 52.82 -7.97
C GLU A 266 2.91 54.11 -8.78
N LEU A 267 4.14 54.41 -9.22
CA LEU A 267 4.41 55.68 -9.91
C LEU A 267 3.93 55.68 -11.37
N GLU A 268 3.73 54.52 -12.00
CA GLU A 268 3.10 54.43 -13.32
C GLU A 268 1.57 54.25 -13.26
N ALA A 269 1.04 53.60 -12.22
CA ALA A 269 -0.41 53.47 -12.03
C ALA A 269 -1.08 54.81 -11.63
N ALA A 270 -0.35 55.70 -10.97
CA ALA A 270 -0.85 57.01 -10.54
C ALA A 270 -1.24 57.96 -11.69
N LYS A 271 -0.84 57.69 -12.94
CA LYS A 271 -1.30 58.47 -14.10
C LYS A 271 -2.66 58.03 -14.65
N SER A 272 -3.15 56.84 -14.26
CA SER A 272 -4.42 56.29 -14.75
C SER A 272 -5.54 56.25 -13.69
N GLY A 273 -5.27 56.61 -12.44
CA GLY A 273 -6.18 56.41 -11.30
C GLY A 273 -6.65 57.67 -10.54
N PHE A 274 -6.48 58.88 -11.10
CA PHE A 274 -6.83 60.14 -10.41
C PHE A 274 -8.35 60.37 -10.26
N LEU A 275 -9.22 59.54 -10.83
CA LEU A 275 -10.68 59.71 -10.80
C LEU A 275 -11.45 58.82 -9.80
N ASP A 276 -10.78 57.97 -9.03
CA ASP A 276 -11.45 56.97 -8.14
C ASP A 276 -11.19 57.17 -6.62
N VAL A 277 -10.39 58.17 -6.24
CA VAL A 277 -9.95 58.40 -4.84
C VAL A 277 -10.91 59.30 -4.04
N MET A 278 -12.08 59.66 -4.58
CA MET A 278 -13.11 60.45 -3.86
C MET A 278 -14.30 59.63 -3.33
N SER A 279 -14.14 58.33 -3.09
CA SER A 279 -15.20 57.52 -2.47
C SER A 279 -14.64 56.38 -1.60
N GLY A 280 -14.59 56.59 -0.28
CA GLY A 280 -14.67 55.48 0.69
C GLY A 280 -13.54 55.41 1.71
N GLY A 281 -13.77 56.04 2.87
CA GLY A 281 -12.96 55.84 4.07
C GLY A 281 -13.22 54.51 4.76
N TYR A 282 -12.23 54.10 5.56
CA TYR A 282 -12.22 53.11 6.65
C TYR A 282 -13.44 52.18 6.79
N ALA A 283 -13.30 50.91 6.41
CA ALA A 283 -14.01 49.81 7.07
C ALA A 283 -13.38 48.43 6.80
N SER A 284 -13.44 47.64 7.86
CA SER A 284 -13.02 46.27 8.14
C SER A 284 -13.36 45.18 7.10
N ALA A 285 -12.65 44.07 7.25
CA ALA A 285 -12.84 42.77 6.62
C ALA A 285 -14.31 42.29 6.58
N GLN A 286 -14.77 41.83 5.42
CA GLN A 286 -15.56 40.60 5.25
C GLN A 286 -15.71 40.21 3.77
N LEU A 287 -15.72 38.89 3.54
CA LEU A 287 -15.92 38.21 2.27
C LEU A 287 -17.18 38.67 1.53
N THR A 288 -17.07 38.92 0.23
CA THR A 288 -18.12 38.56 -0.74
C THR A 288 -17.52 38.33 -2.14
N SER A 289 -17.80 37.15 -2.68
CA SER A 289 -17.65 36.81 -4.09
C SER A 289 -18.77 37.42 -4.92
N HIS A 290 -18.40 37.96 -6.09
CA HIS A 290 -19.17 38.09 -7.35
C HIS A 290 -18.95 39.46 -7.98
N SER A 291 -18.15 39.51 -9.05
CA SER A 291 -18.47 40.32 -10.24
C SER A 291 -17.57 39.96 -11.43
N SER A 292 -18.26 39.57 -12.50
CA SER A 292 -18.07 39.92 -13.91
C SER A 292 -16.70 39.78 -14.59
N ALA A 293 -16.74 38.94 -15.63
CA ALA A 293 -15.75 38.81 -16.69
C ALA A 293 -15.43 40.15 -17.36
N ASN A 294 -14.19 40.59 -17.20
CA ASN A 294 -13.42 41.27 -18.25
C ASN A 294 -11.94 40.96 -18.01
N THR A 295 -11.27 40.54 -19.07
CA THR A 295 -9.86 40.13 -19.12
C THR A 295 -8.94 41.31 -18.80
N THR A 296 -8.50 41.39 -17.55
CA THR A 296 -7.30 42.12 -17.13
C THR A 296 -6.26 41.10 -16.64
N PRO A 297 -4.95 41.34 -16.84
CA PRO A 297 -3.94 40.35 -16.50
C PRO A 297 -3.95 40.09 -15.00
N SER A 298 -3.70 38.82 -14.65
CA SER A 298 -3.63 38.20 -13.34
C SER A 298 -2.53 38.78 -12.43
N ARG A 299 -2.55 40.09 -12.21
CA ARG A 299 -1.55 40.82 -11.41
C ARG A 299 -2.08 40.95 -9.98
N VAL A 300 -1.44 40.24 -9.06
CA VAL A 300 -1.77 40.28 -7.63
C VAL A 300 -1.21 41.58 -7.04
N PRO A 301 -1.97 42.37 -6.25
CA PRO A 301 -1.40 43.53 -5.58
C PRO A 301 -0.23 43.13 -4.67
N LEU A 302 0.81 43.96 -4.60
CA LEU A 302 2.06 43.64 -3.91
C LEU A 302 1.87 43.30 -2.40
N PRO A 303 0.99 44.00 -1.64
CA PRO A 303 0.67 43.59 -0.27
C PRO A 303 0.01 42.20 -0.18
N GLU A 304 -0.87 41.85 -1.13
CA GLU A 304 -1.48 40.51 -1.18
C GLU A 304 -0.43 39.44 -1.49
N TYR A 305 0.57 39.73 -2.33
CA TYR A 305 1.68 38.81 -2.58
C TYR A 305 2.46 38.49 -1.29
N PHE A 306 2.86 39.48 -0.49
CA PHE A 306 3.58 39.21 0.76
C PHE A 306 2.72 38.50 1.81
N LEU A 307 1.43 38.83 1.89
CA LEU A 307 0.49 38.20 2.83
C LEU A 307 -0.02 36.84 2.36
N SER A 308 0.20 36.46 1.09
CA SER A 308 -0.28 35.19 0.53
C SER A 308 0.46 33.96 1.07
N VAL A 309 1.64 34.13 1.69
CA VAL A 309 2.51 33.03 2.10
C VAL A 309 1.79 31.98 2.97
N PRO A 310 1.05 32.32 4.05
CA PRO A 310 0.35 31.32 4.84
C PRO A 310 -0.70 30.53 4.03
N GLN A 311 -1.45 31.20 3.15
CA GLN A 311 -2.43 30.54 2.28
C GLN A 311 -1.77 29.63 1.24
N ARG A 312 -0.59 30.01 0.74
CA ARG A 312 0.21 29.20 -0.19
C ARG A 312 0.86 28.01 0.52
N MET A 313 1.24 28.16 1.79
CA MET A 313 1.71 27.05 2.64
C MET A 313 0.61 26.06 2.98
N ALA A 314 -0.66 26.47 3.00
CA ALA A 314 -1.76 25.52 3.17
C ALA A 314 -1.74 24.41 2.10
N VAL A 315 -1.19 24.67 0.90
CA VAL A 315 -0.96 23.65 -0.14
C VAL A 315 0.00 22.54 0.32
N LEU A 316 0.93 22.84 1.24
CA LEU A 316 1.85 21.87 1.83
C LEU A 316 1.24 21.11 3.01
N PHE A 317 0.41 21.76 3.82
CA PHE A 317 0.06 21.27 5.17
C PHE A 317 -1.42 20.91 5.34
N GLU A 318 -2.35 21.61 4.70
CA GLU A 318 -3.78 21.42 4.89
C GLU A 318 -4.41 20.77 3.65
N ASN A 319 -4.98 19.57 3.87
CA ASN A 319 -5.92 18.81 3.04
C ASN A 319 -5.36 17.52 2.42
N SER A 320 -5.58 16.41 3.12
CA SER A 320 -5.48 15.03 2.61
C SER A 320 -6.26 14.81 1.29
N ASP A 321 -7.25 15.65 0.99
CA ASP A 321 -8.02 15.63 -0.26
C ASP A 321 -7.46 16.55 -1.37
N ALA A 322 -6.76 17.64 -1.04
CA ALA A 322 -6.09 18.51 -2.01
C ALA A 322 -4.70 17.98 -2.43
N GLN A 323 -4.22 16.98 -1.70
CA GLN A 323 -3.05 16.19 -2.05
C GLN A 323 -3.30 15.29 -3.28
N ARG A 324 -4.56 15.01 -3.62
CA ARG A 324 -4.87 14.25 -4.84
C ARG A 324 -4.69 15.14 -6.06
N ALA A 325 -3.88 14.64 -7.00
CA ALA A 325 -3.66 15.31 -8.26
C ALA A 325 -4.99 15.56 -9.00
N ILE A 326 -5.18 16.80 -9.46
CA ILE A 326 -6.37 17.20 -10.19
C ILE A 326 -6.47 16.41 -11.51
N PRO A 327 -7.65 15.85 -11.84
CA PRO A 327 -7.90 15.25 -13.14
C PRO A 327 -7.63 16.21 -14.30
N SER A 328 -7.08 15.70 -15.41
CA SER A 328 -6.76 16.49 -16.61
C SER A 328 -7.92 17.33 -17.15
N GLN A 329 -9.16 16.86 -16.99
CA GLN A 329 -10.39 17.57 -17.40
C GLN A 329 -10.64 18.85 -16.59
N ILE A 330 -10.37 18.81 -15.29
CA ILE A 330 -10.51 19.98 -14.42
C ILE A 330 -9.38 20.97 -14.73
N ALA A 331 -8.16 20.48 -14.97
CA ALA A 331 -7.04 21.34 -15.35
C ALA A 331 -7.29 22.18 -16.62
N GLU A 332 -8.08 21.68 -17.59
CA GLU A 332 -8.39 22.42 -18.82
C GLU A 332 -9.56 23.41 -18.68
N THR A 333 -10.45 23.21 -17.72
CA THR A 333 -11.72 23.96 -17.63
C THR A 333 -11.72 25.06 -16.55
N THR A 334 -10.66 25.14 -15.75
CA THR A 334 -10.62 26.08 -14.64
C THR A 334 -10.56 27.55 -15.10
N PRO A 335 -11.47 28.42 -14.62
CA PRO A 335 -11.48 29.84 -15.01
C PRO A 335 -10.47 30.70 -14.23
N PHE A 336 -10.04 30.26 -13.04
CA PHE A 336 -9.19 31.02 -12.13
C PHE A 336 -7.68 30.78 -12.34
N ALA A 337 -6.87 31.73 -11.90
CA ALA A 337 -5.41 31.68 -12.01
C ALA A 337 -4.77 31.08 -10.76
N TYR A 338 -3.86 30.13 -10.96
CA TYR A 338 -3.15 29.42 -9.90
C TYR A 338 -1.74 29.96 -9.68
N TRP A 339 -1.18 29.67 -8.51
CA TRP A 339 0.24 29.88 -8.24
C TRP A 339 1.10 28.81 -8.93
N ILE A 340 2.38 29.10 -9.14
CA ILE A 340 3.29 28.22 -9.89
C ILE A 340 3.53 26.91 -9.15
N GLU A 341 3.74 26.98 -7.83
CA GLU A 341 3.96 25.82 -6.98
C GLU A 341 2.76 24.86 -6.97
N PHE A 342 1.55 25.38 -7.18
CA PHE A 342 0.37 24.54 -7.28
C PHE A 342 0.47 23.63 -8.51
N ALA A 343 0.74 24.21 -9.69
CA ALA A 343 0.87 23.45 -10.92
C ALA A 343 2.05 22.46 -10.89
N PHE A 344 3.12 22.78 -10.16
CA PHE A 344 4.21 21.86 -9.88
C PHE A 344 3.75 20.72 -8.95
N ASN A 345 3.10 21.03 -7.82
CA ASN A 345 2.60 20.06 -6.85
C ASN A 345 1.67 19.03 -7.50
N GLN A 346 0.78 19.49 -8.38
CA GLN A 346 -0.15 18.62 -9.10
C GLN A 346 0.55 17.57 -9.98
N PHE A 347 1.69 17.94 -10.60
CA PHE A 347 2.49 16.98 -11.37
C PHE A 347 3.30 16.07 -10.45
N SER A 348 3.99 16.65 -9.47
CA SER A 348 4.90 15.93 -8.58
C SER A 348 4.17 14.91 -7.70
N THR A 349 2.98 15.23 -7.20
CA THR A 349 2.19 14.28 -6.39
C THR A 349 1.57 13.17 -7.23
N ALA A 350 1.08 13.49 -8.44
CA ALA A 350 0.64 12.45 -9.38
C ALA A 350 1.77 11.46 -9.70
N LEU A 351 2.99 11.97 -9.92
CA LEU A 351 4.17 11.15 -10.18
C LEU A 351 4.52 10.29 -8.97
N LEU A 352 4.56 10.88 -7.78
CA LEU A 352 4.87 10.19 -6.53
C LEU A 352 3.93 9.01 -6.27
N ASP A 353 2.62 9.23 -6.31
CA ASP A 353 1.62 8.20 -6.02
C ASP A 353 1.74 7.03 -7.01
N ASN A 354 1.92 7.33 -8.30
CA ASN A 354 2.07 6.29 -9.32
C ASN A 354 3.38 5.50 -9.16
N VAL A 355 4.50 6.16 -8.83
CA VAL A 355 5.78 5.48 -8.61
C VAL A 355 5.69 4.56 -7.38
N ILE A 356 5.06 5.01 -6.30
CA ILE A 356 4.87 4.19 -5.09
C ILE A 356 4.03 2.95 -5.41
N VAL A 357 2.88 3.12 -6.07
CA VAL A 357 2.00 1.99 -6.42
C VAL A 357 2.71 0.97 -7.32
N GLU A 358 3.43 1.42 -8.35
CA GLU A 358 4.19 0.50 -9.22
C GLU A 358 5.34 -0.19 -8.52
N TYR A 359 6.04 0.53 -7.64
CA TYR A 359 7.15 -0.05 -6.90
C TYR A 359 6.68 -1.17 -5.96
N LEU A 360 5.63 -0.91 -5.18
CA LEU A 360 5.04 -1.91 -4.30
C LEU A 360 4.46 -3.10 -5.09
N PHE A 361 3.74 -2.83 -6.19
CA PHE A 361 3.24 -3.88 -7.06
C PHE A 361 4.36 -4.74 -7.64
N ALA A 362 5.45 -4.12 -8.13
CA ALA A 362 6.55 -4.86 -8.72
C ALA A 362 7.27 -5.74 -7.70
N ILE A 363 7.49 -5.25 -6.48
CA ILE A 363 8.09 -6.05 -5.40
C ILE A 363 7.21 -7.25 -5.04
N ASP A 364 5.92 -7.03 -4.85
CA ASP A 364 4.99 -8.09 -4.46
C ASP A 364 4.85 -9.13 -5.58
N PHE A 365 4.55 -8.70 -6.82
CA PHE A 365 4.26 -9.61 -7.92
C PHE A 365 5.50 -10.25 -8.57
N PHE A 366 6.52 -9.46 -8.94
CA PHE A 366 7.67 -9.99 -9.70
C PHE A 366 8.81 -10.49 -8.82
N TYR A 367 8.98 -9.90 -7.63
CA TYR A 367 10.10 -10.19 -6.73
C TYR A 367 9.73 -10.93 -5.45
N GLN A 368 8.45 -11.26 -5.23
CA GLN A 368 7.99 -12.02 -4.06
C GLN A 368 8.46 -11.41 -2.73
N GLY A 369 8.48 -10.07 -2.67
CA GLY A 369 8.97 -9.34 -1.49
C GLY A 369 10.49 -9.12 -1.43
N SER A 370 11.25 -9.52 -2.44
CA SER A 370 12.70 -9.23 -2.50
C SER A 370 12.99 -7.85 -3.06
N GLU A 371 13.65 -7.00 -2.28
CA GLU A 371 14.11 -5.67 -2.70
C GLU A 371 15.47 -5.69 -3.43
N LYS A 372 16.07 -6.88 -3.61
CA LYS A 372 17.34 -7.04 -4.32
C LYS A 372 17.08 -7.27 -5.81
N PHE A 373 17.15 -6.19 -6.58
CA PHE A 373 16.95 -6.26 -8.03
C PHE A 373 18.22 -6.79 -8.72
N GLY A 374 18.06 -7.85 -9.52
CA GLY A 374 19.14 -8.32 -10.40
C GLY A 374 19.44 -7.31 -11.50
N PRO A 375 20.67 -7.26 -12.04
CA PRO A 375 21.03 -6.31 -13.09
C PRO A 375 20.15 -6.50 -14.33
N LEU A 376 19.73 -5.40 -14.98
CA LEU A 376 18.85 -5.40 -16.16
C LEU A 376 19.33 -6.31 -17.31
N GLN A 377 20.62 -6.64 -17.36
CA GLN A 377 21.21 -7.61 -18.30
C GLN A 377 20.65 -9.04 -18.17
N VAL A 378 20.11 -9.41 -17.00
CA VAL A 378 19.40 -10.69 -16.79
C VAL A 378 18.03 -10.69 -17.47
N LEU A 379 17.45 -9.50 -17.68
CA LEU A 379 16.14 -9.31 -18.30
C LEU A 379 16.23 -9.02 -19.80
N ASP A 380 17.23 -8.24 -20.23
CA ASP A 380 17.48 -7.96 -21.65
C ASP A 380 19.00 -8.01 -21.95
N PRO A 381 19.50 -9.02 -22.67
CA PRO A 381 20.92 -9.13 -23.02
C PRO A 381 21.41 -8.06 -24.00
N ASN A 382 20.51 -7.30 -24.65
CA ASN A 382 20.86 -6.27 -25.64
C ASN A 382 20.99 -4.86 -25.05
N LEU A 383 20.67 -4.66 -23.76
CA LEU A 383 20.75 -3.35 -23.12
C LEU A 383 22.20 -2.98 -22.81
N LYS A 384 22.69 -1.84 -23.32
CA LYS A 384 24.00 -1.29 -22.96
C LYS A 384 23.95 -0.87 -21.48
N SER A 385 24.76 -1.53 -20.66
CA SER A 385 24.81 -1.30 -19.21
C SER A 385 25.33 0.09 -18.88
N GLU A 386 24.44 1.00 -18.47
CA GLU A 386 24.81 2.08 -17.57
C GLU A 386 24.71 1.52 -16.15
N LYS A 387 25.83 1.53 -15.43
CA LYS A 387 25.90 1.07 -14.04
C LYS A 387 24.83 1.80 -13.21
N ASN A 388 24.07 1.05 -12.39
CA ASN A 388 23.06 1.51 -11.42
C ASN A 388 21.65 1.84 -11.92
N LYS A 389 21.27 1.55 -13.18
CA LYS A 389 19.86 1.72 -13.59
C LYS A 389 19.05 0.43 -13.38
N ASP A 390 18.09 0.49 -12.47
CA ASP A 390 17.13 -0.58 -12.20
C ASP A 390 15.94 -0.56 -13.19
N TRP A 391 15.05 -1.56 -13.11
CA TRP A 391 13.81 -1.65 -13.90
C TRP A 391 12.92 -0.40 -13.75
N SER A 392 12.94 0.20 -12.57
CA SER A 392 12.17 1.39 -12.22
C SER A 392 12.65 2.62 -12.99
N HIS A 393 13.97 2.76 -13.15
CA HIS A 393 14.56 3.80 -13.97
C HIS A 393 14.15 3.65 -15.44
N LEU A 394 14.19 2.42 -15.98
CA LEU A 394 13.78 2.18 -17.37
C LEU A 394 12.30 2.51 -17.61
N MET A 395 11.44 2.24 -16.63
CA MET A 395 10.01 2.53 -16.70
C MET A 395 9.71 4.05 -16.66
N PHE A 396 10.36 4.78 -15.75
CA PHE A 396 10.02 6.18 -15.47
C PHE A 396 10.99 7.22 -16.06
N GLU A 397 12.10 6.83 -16.69
CA GLU A 397 13.12 7.75 -17.21
C GLU A 397 12.54 8.90 -18.06
N GLU A 398 11.65 8.58 -18.99
CA GLU A 398 11.02 9.60 -19.86
C GLU A 398 10.10 10.52 -19.06
N VAL A 399 9.42 9.99 -18.04
CA VAL A 399 8.54 10.76 -17.15
C VAL A 399 9.35 11.69 -16.24
N PHE A 400 10.47 11.23 -15.70
CA PHE A 400 11.39 12.06 -14.94
C PHE A 400 11.98 13.18 -15.78
N LYS A 401 12.36 12.89 -17.04
CA LYS A 401 12.81 13.94 -17.99
C LYS A 401 11.71 14.95 -18.28
N MET A 402 10.46 14.50 -18.46
CA MET A 402 9.30 15.39 -18.63
C MET A 402 9.08 16.28 -17.41
N GLY A 403 9.13 15.70 -16.20
CA GLY A 403 8.98 16.43 -14.94
C GLY A 403 10.07 17.48 -14.72
N HIS A 404 11.33 17.12 -14.97
CA HIS A 404 12.46 18.05 -14.88
C HIS A 404 12.33 19.19 -15.90
N SER A 405 11.96 18.87 -17.14
CA SER A 405 11.74 19.88 -18.19
C SER A 405 10.56 20.80 -17.87
N TYR A 406 9.50 20.26 -17.25
CA TYR A 406 8.35 21.03 -16.81
C TYR A 406 8.69 21.97 -15.65
N ALA A 407 9.43 21.50 -14.64
CA ALA A 407 9.92 22.34 -13.55
C ALA A 407 10.80 23.48 -14.09
N ASN A 408 11.68 23.19 -15.04
CA ASN A 408 12.48 24.22 -15.69
C ASN A 408 11.61 25.21 -16.49
N TRP A 409 10.61 24.72 -17.21
CA TRP A 409 9.67 25.58 -17.93
C TRP A 409 8.91 26.52 -16.99
N LEU A 410 8.41 26.04 -15.84
CA LEU A 410 7.71 26.85 -14.85
C LEU A 410 8.58 28.01 -14.31
N VAL A 411 9.89 27.77 -14.14
CA VAL A 411 10.80 28.76 -13.55
C VAL A 411 11.46 29.66 -14.61
N SER A 412 11.69 29.15 -15.82
CA SER A 412 12.48 29.81 -16.87
C SER A 412 11.67 30.39 -18.04
N GLN A 413 10.40 30.05 -18.22
CA GLN A 413 9.58 30.46 -19.36
C GLN A 413 8.26 31.08 -18.91
N HIS A 414 8.34 32.21 -18.21
CA HIS A 414 7.21 33.13 -18.15
C HIS A 414 7.37 34.23 -19.20
N GLN A 415 7.30 33.81 -20.47
CA GLN A 415 7.10 34.72 -21.58
C GLN A 415 5.65 35.21 -21.54
N THR A 416 5.50 36.52 -21.66
CA THR A 416 4.25 37.22 -22.00
C THR A 416 3.41 36.37 -22.96
N LEU A 417 2.18 36.06 -22.55
CA LEU A 417 1.23 35.20 -23.29
C LEU A 417 0.87 35.70 -24.71
N GLY A 418 1.50 36.77 -25.21
CA GLY A 418 1.20 37.44 -26.48
C GLY A 418 2.04 37.01 -27.69
N SER A 419 3.07 36.17 -27.55
CA SER A 419 3.96 35.83 -28.69
C SER A 419 4.01 34.33 -29.01
N ARG A 420 2.85 33.71 -29.30
CA ARG A 420 2.80 32.30 -29.73
C ARG A 420 2.12 32.01 -31.07
N PHE A 421 1.91 33.00 -31.94
CA PHE A 421 1.49 32.72 -33.33
C PHE A 421 2.01 33.75 -34.35
N THR A 422 3.31 33.73 -34.66
CA THR A 422 3.78 34.02 -36.02
C THR A 422 4.98 33.10 -36.34
N SER A 423 4.69 32.05 -37.10
CA SER A 423 5.72 31.24 -37.76
C SER A 423 6.34 32.11 -38.86
N GLY A 424 7.64 32.38 -38.76
CA GLY A 424 8.40 33.05 -39.82
C GLY A 424 8.96 34.44 -39.47
N SER A 425 9.81 34.54 -38.44
CA SER A 425 10.80 35.62 -38.37
C SER A 425 11.92 35.23 -37.40
N MET A 426 13.17 35.40 -37.84
CA MET A 426 14.37 35.22 -37.05
C MET A 426 14.34 36.11 -35.80
N SER A 427 14.87 35.56 -34.70
CA SER A 427 15.49 36.23 -33.56
C SER A 427 15.01 37.67 -33.30
N SER A 428 13.91 37.82 -32.54
CA SER A 428 13.62 39.10 -31.90
C SER A 428 14.54 39.25 -30.69
N TYR A 429 15.64 39.96 -30.88
CA TYR A 429 16.44 40.53 -29.80
C TYR A 429 15.54 41.42 -28.92
N ASN A 430 15.37 41.06 -27.65
CA ASN A 430 14.78 41.93 -26.65
C ASN A 430 15.86 42.94 -26.19
N PRO A 431 15.69 44.27 -26.33
CA PRO A 431 16.77 45.23 -26.15
C PRO A 431 17.00 45.66 -24.69
N SER A 432 16.39 44.99 -23.70
CA SER A 432 16.66 45.21 -22.28
C SER A 432 17.12 43.90 -21.66
N GLY A 433 18.21 43.92 -20.90
CA GLY A 433 18.77 42.77 -20.16
C GLY A 433 17.88 42.26 -19.02
N SER A 434 16.57 42.16 -19.26
CA SER A 434 15.58 41.65 -18.33
C SER A 434 15.67 40.13 -18.26
N TYR A 435 15.69 39.61 -17.05
CA TYR A 435 15.64 38.18 -16.78
C TYR A 435 14.32 37.59 -17.30
N ASN A 436 14.40 36.49 -18.06
CA ASN A 436 13.25 35.84 -18.72
C ASN A 436 12.53 34.79 -17.85
N GLY A 437 12.80 34.74 -16.54
CA GLY A 437 12.21 33.75 -15.62
C GLY A 437 11.29 34.38 -14.56
N THR A 438 10.74 33.54 -13.69
CA THR A 438 9.89 33.99 -12.58
C THR A 438 10.68 34.82 -11.55
N TYR A 439 10.07 35.89 -11.05
CA TYR A 439 10.60 36.69 -9.94
C TYR A 439 10.04 36.25 -8.57
N ASP A 440 9.25 35.17 -8.53
CA ASP A 440 8.62 34.66 -7.32
C ASP A 440 9.57 33.75 -6.51
N SER A 441 10.23 34.32 -5.50
CA SER A 441 11.07 33.54 -4.59
C SER A 441 10.28 32.58 -3.71
N TYR A 442 9.02 32.89 -3.39
CA TYR A 442 8.18 32.04 -2.55
C TYR A 442 7.73 30.80 -3.30
N ALA A 443 7.34 30.91 -4.58
CA ALA A 443 7.00 29.76 -5.42
C ALA A 443 8.17 28.78 -5.51
N VAL A 444 9.38 29.28 -5.82
CA VAL A 444 10.55 28.42 -5.98
C VAL A 444 10.92 27.75 -4.66
N LEU A 445 10.85 28.48 -3.54
CA LEU A 445 11.10 27.90 -2.21
C LEU A 445 10.03 26.85 -1.84
N LEU A 446 8.75 27.11 -2.14
CA LEU A 446 7.67 26.13 -1.97
C LEU A 446 7.90 24.88 -2.82
N MET A 447 8.32 25.01 -4.08
CA MET A 447 8.67 23.87 -4.94
C MET A 447 9.82 23.05 -4.34
N ILE A 448 10.84 23.69 -3.78
CA ILE A 448 11.93 23.02 -3.07
C ILE A 448 11.40 22.25 -1.85
N ARG A 449 10.57 22.89 -1.03
CA ARG A 449 9.96 22.25 0.15
C ARG A 449 9.07 21.07 -0.21
N ILE A 450 8.31 21.16 -1.32
CA ILE A 450 7.55 20.02 -1.87
C ILE A 450 8.50 18.85 -2.15
N VAL A 451 9.58 19.09 -2.91
CA VAL A 451 10.55 18.03 -3.27
C VAL A 451 11.17 17.40 -2.02
N GLN A 452 11.55 18.21 -1.03
CA GLN A 452 12.15 17.71 0.21
C GLN A 452 11.17 16.88 1.03
N ARG A 453 9.93 17.33 1.18
CA ARG A 453 8.87 16.57 1.86
C ARG A 453 8.58 15.25 1.13
N GLN A 454 8.53 15.26 -0.20
CA GLN A 454 8.36 14.03 -0.98
C GLN A 454 9.54 13.07 -0.76
N ASN A 455 10.77 13.58 -0.70
CA ASN A 455 11.95 12.77 -0.42
C ASN A 455 11.91 12.18 1.00
N ALA A 456 11.57 13.00 2.01
CA ALA A 456 11.37 12.54 3.38
C ALA A 456 10.28 11.46 3.47
N THR A 457 9.16 11.65 2.75
CA THR A 457 8.08 10.66 2.67
C THR A 457 8.57 9.34 2.10
N LEU A 458 9.34 9.37 1.00
CA LEU A 458 9.87 8.16 0.37
C LEU A 458 10.90 7.44 1.23
N HIS A 459 11.77 8.18 1.93
CA HIS A 459 12.80 7.59 2.79
C HIS A 459 12.24 7.06 4.12
N ASN A 460 11.32 7.80 4.76
CA ASN A 460 10.87 7.51 6.12
C ASN A 460 9.61 6.62 6.16
N GLN A 461 8.72 6.70 5.17
CA GLN A 461 7.45 5.96 5.18
C GLN A 461 7.46 4.75 4.26
N PHE A 462 7.92 4.91 3.02
CA PHE A 462 7.78 3.88 1.98
C PHE A 462 9.08 3.12 1.66
N HIS A 463 10.24 3.62 2.08
CA HIS A 463 11.57 3.09 1.76
C HIS A 463 11.80 2.82 0.26
N VAL A 464 11.43 3.77 -0.61
CA VAL A 464 11.53 3.63 -2.08
C VAL A 464 12.66 4.51 -2.64
N PRO A 465 13.79 3.94 -3.12
CA PRO A 465 14.95 4.72 -3.57
C PRO A 465 14.85 5.23 -5.02
N VAL A 466 13.75 4.93 -5.73
CA VAL A 466 13.64 5.13 -7.19
C VAL A 466 13.70 6.61 -7.62
N MET A 467 13.17 7.53 -6.81
CA MET A 467 13.07 8.95 -7.19
C MET A 467 14.19 9.82 -6.63
N GLU A 468 15.14 9.27 -5.88
CA GLU A 468 16.20 10.06 -5.24
C GLU A 468 17.01 10.88 -6.25
N ASP A 469 17.48 10.25 -7.33
CA ASP A 469 18.22 10.92 -8.40
C ASP A 469 17.39 12.01 -9.10
N TYR A 470 16.09 11.76 -9.27
CA TYR A 470 15.17 12.72 -9.87
C TYR A 470 14.94 13.94 -8.96
N HIS A 471 14.70 13.73 -7.66
CA HIS A 471 14.55 14.80 -6.69
C HIS A 471 15.85 15.61 -6.55
N ASN A 472 17.00 14.95 -6.52
CA ASN A 472 18.31 15.62 -6.51
C ASN A 472 18.50 16.48 -7.77
N ALA A 473 18.13 15.99 -8.95
CA ALA A 473 18.17 16.77 -10.19
C ALA A 473 17.23 17.99 -10.15
N LEU A 474 16.04 17.85 -9.55
CA LEU A 474 15.13 18.99 -9.33
C LEU A 474 15.72 20.02 -8.36
N LEU A 475 16.33 19.59 -7.26
CA LEU A 475 16.97 20.49 -6.31
C LEU A 475 18.16 21.24 -6.95
N LEU A 476 18.98 20.55 -7.75
CA LEU A 476 20.09 21.17 -8.50
C LEU A 476 19.61 22.20 -9.54
N LEU A 477 18.36 22.09 -10.00
CA LEU A 477 17.72 23.09 -10.84
C LEU A 477 17.16 24.25 -10.01
N LEU A 478 16.38 23.97 -8.96
CA LEU A 478 15.62 24.98 -8.23
C LEU A 478 16.50 25.89 -7.35
N TRP A 479 17.53 25.36 -6.69
CA TRP A 479 18.40 26.13 -5.81
C TRP A 479 19.11 27.30 -6.51
N PRO A 480 19.79 27.12 -7.66
CA PRO A 480 20.38 28.23 -8.39
C PRO A 480 19.38 29.29 -8.84
N HIS A 481 18.14 28.89 -9.18
CA HIS A 481 17.09 29.84 -9.52
C HIS A 481 16.63 30.64 -8.31
N PHE A 482 16.45 30.01 -7.16
CA PHE A 482 16.14 30.71 -5.91
C PHE A 482 17.21 31.74 -5.55
N THR A 483 18.49 31.34 -5.54
CA THR A 483 19.60 32.26 -5.24
C THR A 483 19.63 33.44 -6.21
N ARG A 484 19.42 33.20 -7.51
CA ARG A 484 19.36 34.27 -8.51
C ARG A 484 18.22 35.25 -8.26
N ILE A 485 17.03 34.78 -7.88
CA ILE A 485 15.89 35.66 -7.55
C ILE A 485 16.20 36.50 -6.31
N ILE A 486 16.88 35.93 -5.31
CA ILE A 486 17.33 36.70 -4.14
C ILE A 486 18.37 37.74 -4.53
N ASP A 487 19.32 37.42 -5.41
CA ASP A 487 20.31 38.39 -5.89
C ASP A 487 19.65 39.56 -6.63
N LEU A 488 18.66 39.29 -7.48
CA LEU A 488 17.86 40.33 -8.13
C LEU A 488 17.10 41.21 -7.12
N ASN A 489 16.60 40.60 -6.04
CA ASN A 489 15.96 41.34 -4.94
C ASN A 489 16.97 42.21 -4.18
N CYS A 490 18.18 41.71 -3.90
CA CYS A 490 19.26 42.48 -3.28
C CYS A 490 19.67 43.68 -4.15
N ASP A 491 19.80 43.49 -5.46
CA ASP A 491 20.18 44.57 -6.39
C ASP A 491 19.09 45.62 -6.51
N SER A 492 17.83 45.20 -6.62
CA SER A 492 16.67 46.09 -6.62
C SER A 492 16.58 46.87 -5.30
N LEU A 493 16.76 46.20 -4.17
CA LEU A 493 16.75 46.80 -2.83
C LEU A 493 17.80 47.92 -2.72
N LYS A 494 19.06 47.62 -3.09
CA LYS A 494 20.15 48.61 -3.08
C LYS A 494 19.85 49.80 -4.00
N LYS A 495 19.40 49.53 -5.24
CA LYS A 495 19.12 50.57 -6.23
C LYS A 495 18.00 51.50 -5.79
N ASN A 496 16.93 50.96 -5.20
CA ASN A 496 15.78 51.76 -4.76
C ASN A 496 16.07 52.53 -3.46
N ILE A 497 16.78 51.93 -2.50
CA ILE A 497 17.20 52.62 -1.26
C ILE A 497 18.22 53.74 -1.55
N MET A 498 19.07 53.58 -2.56
CA MET A 498 20.06 54.60 -2.95
C MET A 498 19.56 55.56 -4.05
N GLY A 499 18.38 55.32 -4.60
CA GLY A 499 17.83 56.06 -5.73
C GLY A 499 17.49 57.51 -5.38
N LYS A 500 18.02 58.47 -6.17
CA LYS A 500 17.85 59.91 -5.92
C LYS A 500 16.39 60.40 -5.93
N THR A 501 15.51 59.71 -6.67
CA THR A 501 14.12 60.15 -6.92
C THR A 501 13.19 59.95 -5.72
N LEU A 502 13.46 58.95 -4.86
CA LEU A 502 12.61 58.65 -3.70
C LEU A 502 12.67 59.76 -2.63
N PHE A 503 13.85 60.37 -2.49
CA PHE A 503 14.14 61.37 -1.45
C PHE A 503 13.92 62.82 -1.90
N MET A 504 13.51 63.04 -3.15
CA MET A 504 13.16 64.38 -3.65
C MET A 504 11.77 64.83 -3.21
N HIS A 505 10.86 63.89 -2.90
CA HIS A 505 9.49 64.17 -2.47
C HIS A 505 9.23 63.91 -0.98
N THR A 506 10.07 63.10 -0.31
CA THR A 506 10.02 62.90 1.16
C THR A 506 11.03 63.81 1.85
N SER A 507 10.74 65.11 1.85
CA SER A 507 11.52 66.13 2.56
C SER A 507 11.83 65.69 4.00
N ALA A 508 13.11 65.45 4.33
CA ALA A 508 13.64 65.44 5.70
C ALA A 508 12.89 64.64 6.79
N SER A 509 12.13 63.60 6.43
CA SER A 509 11.39 62.80 7.39
C SER A 509 12.26 61.67 7.95
N HIS A 510 12.28 61.54 9.27
CA HIS A 510 12.91 60.40 9.97
C HIS A 510 12.07 59.12 9.87
N ALA A 511 10.92 59.15 9.18
CA ALA A 511 10.01 58.02 9.07
C ALA A 511 10.65 56.82 8.32
N PRO A 512 10.19 55.60 8.60
CA PRO A 512 10.64 54.42 7.87
C PRO A 512 10.36 54.52 6.37
N ILE A 513 11.28 54.05 5.54
CA ILE A 513 11.09 54.00 4.09
C ILE A 513 10.08 52.88 3.75
N HIS A 514 9.23 53.09 2.74
CA HIS A 514 8.34 52.05 2.23
C HIS A 514 9.07 50.74 1.87
N THR A 515 10.29 50.83 1.34
CA THR A 515 11.15 49.68 1.07
C THR A 515 11.51 48.89 2.33
N THR A 516 11.62 49.53 3.50
CA THR A 516 11.83 48.86 4.80
C THR A 516 10.62 48.02 5.19
N GLN A 517 9.41 48.52 4.96
CA GLN A 517 8.18 47.77 5.17
C GLN A 517 8.09 46.56 4.22
N GLN A 518 8.37 46.75 2.93
CA GLN A 518 8.42 45.66 1.95
C GLN A 518 9.48 44.61 2.30
N PHE A 519 10.67 45.05 2.74
CA PHE A 519 11.73 44.14 3.18
C PHE A 519 11.32 43.33 4.40
N ALA A 520 10.71 43.97 5.41
CA ALA A 520 10.22 43.27 6.59
C ALA A 520 9.14 42.22 6.25
N GLN A 521 8.17 42.58 5.41
CA GLN A 521 7.13 41.66 4.93
C GLN A 521 7.72 40.53 4.07
N PHE A 522 8.70 40.84 3.24
CA PHE A 522 9.35 39.85 2.40
C PHE A 522 10.11 38.81 3.22
N LEU A 523 10.90 39.30 4.18
CA LEU A 523 11.68 38.49 5.12
C LEU A 523 10.78 37.65 6.02
N LEU A 524 9.65 38.19 6.47
CA LEU A 524 8.62 37.46 7.21
C LEU A 524 8.15 36.23 6.43
N GLY A 525 7.81 36.40 5.15
CA GLY A 525 7.38 35.31 4.28
C GLY A 525 8.48 34.25 4.08
N LEU A 526 9.74 34.66 3.94
CA LEU A 526 10.87 33.74 3.84
C LEU A 526 11.07 32.93 5.11
N PHE A 527 10.94 33.54 6.30
CA PHE A 527 11.05 32.82 7.57
C PHE A 527 9.93 31.80 7.75
N LYS A 528 8.68 32.17 7.44
CA LYS A 528 7.55 31.25 7.50
C LYS A 528 7.77 30.01 6.63
N LEU A 529 8.31 30.18 5.41
CA LEU A 529 8.57 29.08 4.48
C LEU A 529 9.83 28.27 4.78
N ALA A 530 10.87 28.92 5.28
CA ALA A 530 12.15 28.29 5.52
C ALA A 530 12.15 27.44 6.79
N PHE A 531 11.32 27.78 7.77
CA PHE A 531 11.37 27.23 9.14
C PHE A 531 9.99 26.84 9.67
N SER A 532 9.12 26.30 8.80
CA SER A 532 7.74 25.94 9.15
C SER A 532 7.60 24.68 10.01
N ASP A 533 8.60 23.80 10.01
CA ASP A 533 8.52 22.48 10.64
C ASP A 533 9.17 22.46 12.03
N ASP A 534 8.42 21.93 13.01
CA ASP A 534 8.84 21.80 14.41
C ASP A 534 9.83 20.64 14.64
N ASP A 535 10.15 19.86 13.60
CA ASP A 535 11.04 18.70 13.70
C ASP A 535 12.52 19.10 13.81
N ASP A 536 13.15 18.74 14.94
CA ASP A 536 14.52 19.14 15.29
C ASP A 536 15.59 18.66 14.31
N ALA A 537 15.34 17.57 13.57
CA ALA A 537 16.24 17.05 12.54
C ALA A 537 16.23 17.90 11.26
N GLU A 538 15.06 18.40 10.85
CA GLU A 538 14.91 19.26 9.66
C GLU A 538 15.40 20.70 9.92
N LYS A 539 15.35 21.15 11.18
CA LYS A 539 15.94 22.44 11.61
C LYS A 539 17.44 22.53 11.33
N GLN A 540 18.20 21.46 11.60
CA GLN A 540 19.65 21.43 11.34
C GLN A 540 19.99 21.33 9.85
N LEU A 541 19.15 20.66 9.06
CA LEU A 541 19.33 20.59 7.61
C LEU A 541 19.01 21.93 6.93
N SER A 542 17.92 22.58 7.35
CA SER A 542 17.49 23.90 6.85
C SER A 542 18.53 25.01 7.08
N LEU A 543 19.32 24.90 8.15
CA LEU A 543 20.46 25.78 8.43
C LEU A 543 21.59 25.66 7.41
N ARG A 544 21.79 24.46 6.82
CA ARG A 544 22.84 24.18 5.83
C ARG A 544 22.41 24.48 4.40
N GLU A 545 21.13 24.81 4.19
CA GLU A 545 20.61 25.12 2.87
C GLU A 545 21.05 26.50 2.38
N PRO A 546 21.08 26.73 1.05
CA PRO A 546 21.34 28.04 0.46
C PRO A 546 20.42 29.16 0.97
N VAL A 547 19.26 28.84 1.57
CA VAL A 547 18.30 29.81 2.13
C VAL A 547 18.92 30.64 3.25
N SER A 548 19.63 30.01 4.20
CA SER A 548 20.20 30.71 5.36
C SER A 548 21.26 31.75 4.93
N MET A 549 22.10 31.37 3.97
CA MET A 549 23.08 32.27 3.34
C MET A 549 22.41 33.39 2.55
N SER A 550 21.35 33.08 1.82
CA SER A 550 20.59 34.04 1.02
C SER A 550 19.89 35.09 1.91
N ILE A 551 19.30 34.65 3.03
CA ILE A 551 18.71 35.54 4.03
C ILE A 551 19.76 36.43 4.68
N SER A 552 20.89 35.85 5.09
CA SER A 552 21.98 36.59 5.73
C SER A 552 22.57 37.66 4.78
N ARG A 553 22.71 37.31 3.49
CA ARG A 553 23.12 38.25 2.44
C ARG A 553 22.11 39.38 2.28
N LEU A 554 20.83 39.06 2.15
CA LEU A 554 19.76 40.05 1.99
C LEU A 554 19.70 41.02 3.17
N ARG A 555 19.86 40.52 4.40
CA ARG A 555 20.00 41.35 5.61
C ARG A 555 21.19 42.30 5.54
N ASN A 556 22.39 41.77 5.27
CA ASN A 556 23.61 42.58 5.25
C ASN A 556 23.54 43.66 4.15
N ASP A 557 22.95 43.32 3.01
CA ASP A 557 22.72 44.24 1.91
C ASP A 557 21.70 45.33 2.25
N PHE A 558 20.63 45.00 2.97
CA PHE A 558 19.68 45.97 3.51
C PHE A 558 20.34 46.94 4.50
N GLU A 559 21.07 46.42 5.48
CA GLU A 559 21.79 47.20 6.49
C GLU A 559 22.80 48.15 5.83
N GLY A 560 23.59 47.63 4.88
CA GLY A 560 24.57 48.40 4.13
C GLY A 560 23.92 49.48 3.25
N ALA A 561 22.80 49.17 2.59
CA ALA A 561 22.05 50.13 1.78
C ALA A 561 21.44 51.24 2.63
N LEU A 562 20.82 50.90 3.76
CA LEU A 562 20.19 51.86 4.67
C LEU A 562 21.22 52.77 5.33
N THR A 563 22.38 52.24 5.71
CA THR A 563 23.49 53.02 6.24
C THR A 563 24.01 54.03 5.22
N LYS A 564 24.19 53.61 3.96
CA LYS A 564 24.58 54.50 2.85
C LYS A 564 23.49 55.51 2.47
N ALA A 565 22.21 55.14 2.58
CA ALA A 565 21.11 56.07 2.38
C ALA A 565 21.10 57.14 3.48
N SER A 566 21.34 56.77 4.74
CA SER A 566 21.42 57.75 5.84
C SER A 566 22.50 58.81 5.60
N THR A 567 23.67 58.43 5.07
CA THR A 567 24.75 59.37 4.77
C THR A 567 24.43 60.22 3.54
N HIS A 568 23.76 59.65 2.54
CA HIS A 568 23.37 60.36 1.33
C HIS A 568 22.24 61.38 1.56
N VAL A 569 21.24 61.05 2.39
CA VAL A 569 20.06 61.90 2.65
C VAL A 569 20.39 63.04 3.62
N PHE A 570 21.09 62.75 4.72
CA PHE A 570 21.37 63.74 5.76
C PHE A 570 22.76 64.38 5.61
N GLY A 571 23.69 63.76 4.88
CA GLY A 571 25.07 64.23 4.73
C GLY A 571 26.01 63.76 5.85
N SER A 572 27.31 64.00 5.69
CA SER A 572 28.37 63.48 6.59
C SER A 572 28.74 64.43 7.76
N GLY A 573 28.04 65.56 7.90
CA GLY A 573 28.38 66.58 8.90
C GLY A 573 28.04 66.18 10.34
N LYS A 574 28.91 66.56 11.30
CA LYS A 574 28.74 66.28 12.75
C LYS A 574 27.40 66.76 13.34
N SER A 575 26.84 67.85 12.82
CA SER A 575 25.55 68.41 13.26
C SER A 575 24.33 67.55 12.91
N LYS A 576 24.47 66.56 12.02
CA LYS A 576 23.36 65.76 11.49
C LYS A 576 23.45 64.29 11.88
N VAL A 577 24.33 63.96 12.83
CA VAL A 577 24.50 62.60 13.37
C VAL A 577 23.22 62.12 14.04
N ALA A 578 22.61 62.95 14.90
CA ALA A 578 21.35 62.61 15.57
C ALA A 578 20.20 62.32 14.58
N GLN A 579 20.13 63.04 13.45
CA GLN A 579 19.12 62.80 12.41
C GLN A 579 19.34 61.46 11.70
N ARG A 580 20.60 61.06 11.48
CA ARG A 580 20.95 59.76 10.91
C ARG A 580 20.61 58.62 11.85
N GLU A 581 20.97 58.76 13.13
CA GLU A 581 20.67 57.76 14.17
C GLU A 581 19.16 57.59 14.34
N MET A 582 18.39 58.69 14.39
CA MET A 582 16.93 58.65 14.48
C MET A 582 16.28 57.98 13.26
N PHE A 583 16.78 58.27 12.05
CA PHE A 583 16.31 57.62 10.83
C PHE A 583 16.59 56.11 10.82
N LEU A 584 17.80 55.70 11.21
CA LEU A 584 18.16 54.28 11.31
C LEU A 584 17.35 53.57 12.40
N PHE A 585 17.19 54.20 13.57
CA PHE A 585 16.36 53.71 14.67
C PHE A 585 14.94 53.41 14.21
N ASN A 586 14.26 54.38 13.58
CA ASN A 586 12.87 54.19 13.16
C ASN A 586 12.70 53.05 12.14
N ASN A 587 13.66 52.88 11.22
CA ASN A 587 13.62 51.80 10.23
C ASN A 587 13.86 50.42 10.89
N TYR A 588 14.87 50.30 11.76
CA TYR A 588 15.13 49.04 12.47
C TYR A 588 14.02 48.72 13.49
N PHE A 589 13.47 49.73 14.15
CA PHE A 589 12.35 49.58 15.07
C PHE A 589 11.13 48.97 14.36
N LEU A 590 10.72 49.53 13.21
CA LEU A 590 9.63 48.96 12.40
C LEU A 590 9.87 47.48 12.07
N LEU A 591 11.10 47.15 11.65
CA LEU A 591 11.45 45.80 11.27
C LEU A 591 11.41 44.84 12.46
N VAL A 592 11.96 45.24 13.61
CA VAL A 592 11.90 44.48 14.85
C VAL A 592 10.46 44.30 15.32
N THR A 593 9.60 45.33 15.23
CA THR A 593 8.19 45.23 15.61
C THR A 593 7.45 44.21 14.75
N ILE A 594 7.61 44.26 13.42
CA ILE A 594 6.95 43.33 12.49
C ILE A 594 7.40 41.90 12.74
N LEU A 595 8.72 41.66 12.84
CA LEU A 595 9.26 40.32 13.01
C LEU A 595 9.01 39.76 14.42
N SER A 596 9.12 40.59 15.46
CA SER A 596 8.88 40.15 16.84
C SER A 596 7.42 39.76 17.03
N ASN A 597 6.47 40.55 16.53
CA ASN A 597 5.04 40.25 16.70
C ASN A 597 4.63 38.87 16.15
N GLU A 598 5.28 38.40 15.09
CA GLU A 598 4.95 37.14 14.43
C GLU A 598 5.78 35.94 14.93
N PHE A 599 7.00 36.16 15.41
CA PHE A 599 7.94 35.08 15.77
C PHE A 599 8.36 35.06 17.24
N GLU A 600 7.70 35.83 18.13
CA GLU A 600 8.01 35.84 19.56
C GLU A 600 7.89 34.45 20.22
N ALA A 601 6.99 33.61 19.72
CA ALA A 601 6.74 32.26 20.22
C ALA A 601 7.58 31.15 19.54
N THR A 602 8.40 31.48 18.53
CA THR A 602 9.10 30.47 17.72
C THR A 602 10.37 29.96 18.39
N THR A 603 10.61 28.65 18.34
CA THR A 603 11.77 27.97 18.96
C THR A 603 13.01 27.91 18.07
N ASN A 604 12.92 28.42 16.83
CA ASN A 604 14.00 28.36 15.86
C ASN A 604 15.14 29.35 16.18
N THR A 605 16.32 28.82 16.47
CA THR A 605 17.51 29.59 16.87
C THR A 605 17.96 30.58 15.80
N PHE A 606 17.90 30.20 14.51
CA PHE A 606 18.31 31.10 13.42
C PHE A 606 17.43 32.33 13.33
N VAL A 607 16.10 32.14 13.39
CA VAL A 607 15.15 33.26 13.31
C VAL A 607 15.34 34.20 14.51
N GLN A 608 15.55 33.64 15.70
CA GLN A 608 15.86 34.42 16.90
C GLN A 608 17.18 35.20 16.75
N ASP A 609 18.24 34.59 16.21
CA ASP A 609 19.52 35.26 15.96
C ASP A 609 19.35 36.44 14.98
N GLN A 610 18.53 36.27 13.93
CA GLN A 610 18.24 37.37 12.99
C GLN A 610 17.48 38.51 13.68
N ILE A 611 16.47 38.21 14.49
CA ILE A 611 15.70 39.23 15.24
C ILE A 611 16.60 39.93 16.26
N GLN A 612 17.45 39.18 16.97
CA GLN A 612 18.39 39.73 17.94
C GLN A 612 19.40 40.66 17.28
N HIS A 613 19.91 40.33 16.08
CA HIS A 613 20.78 41.21 15.30
C HIS A 613 20.13 42.58 15.07
N PHE A 614 18.88 42.61 14.63
CA PHE A 614 18.15 43.87 14.41
C PHE A 614 17.80 44.60 15.71
N ARG A 615 17.54 43.88 16.81
CA ARG A 615 17.35 44.49 18.15
C ARG A 615 18.61 45.20 18.62
N LEU A 616 19.78 44.57 18.46
CA LEU A 616 21.07 45.19 18.81
C LEU A 616 21.32 46.45 17.99
N LEU A 617 21.00 46.45 16.69
CA LEU A 617 21.08 47.65 15.86
C LEU A 617 20.09 48.73 16.31
N CYS A 618 18.86 48.35 16.66
CA CYS A 618 17.86 49.28 17.19
C CYS A 618 18.34 49.92 18.51
N ASP A 619 18.91 49.15 19.43
CA ASP A 619 19.44 49.66 20.69
C ASP A 619 20.67 50.56 20.48
N ALA A 620 21.53 50.23 19.52
CA ALA A 620 22.71 51.02 19.19
C ALA A 620 22.37 52.42 18.66
N TYR A 621 21.26 52.57 17.93
CA TYR A 621 20.82 53.84 17.35
C TYR A 621 19.73 54.55 18.18
N LYS A 622 19.42 54.05 19.37
CA LYS A 622 18.40 54.65 20.24
C LYS A 622 18.77 56.11 20.58
N PRO A 623 17.87 57.08 20.34
CA PRO A 623 18.15 58.47 20.65
C PRO A 623 18.41 58.62 22.16
N LYS A 624 19.53 59.27 22.50
CA LYS A 624 19.95 59.56 23.87
C LYS A 624 19.30 60.81 24.41
#